data_AF-A0A2A6C472-F1
#
_entry.id   AF-A0A2A6C472-F1
#
_cell.length_a   1.000
_cell.length_b   1.000
_cell.length_c   1.000
_cell.angle_alpha   90.00
_cell.angle_beta   90.00
_cell.angle_gamma   90.00
#
_symmetry.space_group_name_H-M   'P 1'
#
loop_
_entity.id
_entity.type
_entity.pdbx_description
1 polymer ?
#
loop_
_entity_poly.entity_id
_entity_poly.type
_entity_poly.pdbx_seq_one_letter_code
_entity_poly.pdbx_strand_id
1 'polypeptide(L)'
;MVLFLLALLGWDMHDIIYYMGIFTLLSKLWPLLPVLRKNILGEQPRELGEKNPEKDVVYLFQFPGTATAPSTSPFCVKVEAFCKLNNIKYQTRNTLTGRGSNDQLPYVELNGENISDSQIILRRLTEKMKIQAYSDAQTAAVGHAIDRMIDNHTCGLIVNSRLDKLSAMIGSIAMSNKKIPSVIVPVLSFIGAKFMRGKLESRVKTSIGIFTEEQYQELLRNDLLQLQTILGLKKFLLGDEPTAVDCTALGQLGVAYYATPSARSAYHDLLDSDELKDLKNYVLFLSVMGIILIVLALFGFNISYHDLIYYIGLFTVLSKAWPLLPVVRKKLLGEKPNKLSEENPEKDVVYLFQKRSSFTARGSNNQLPFIELNGEAISDSQLIIKRLTEKLQLETYPDAQTAAIGHAIDRMIDNHTFNLNVHAKLDKLGAMIWSMPSKVPSFLTPVVAYVGGKIMKGKLENRVKTSIGSFTDEQYKDLLRNDYLQLQTILGTKKYLLADTPTAVDCTVLGQLGVAYYAVPSARTYVHELLDSDELKDLNEYLTRTRDTIYGDEFFDPEARK
;
A
#
# COMPACT_ATOMS: atom_id res chain seq x y z
N MET A 1 -36.91 -22.85 -16.01
CA MET A 1 -36.62 -24.26 -15.64
C MET A 1 -37.10 -24.57 -14.22
N VAL A 2 -36.63 -23.88 -13.18
CA VAL A 2 -37.08 -24.10 -11.78
C VAL A 2 -38.58 -23.83 -11.58
N LEU A 3 -39.13 -22.75 -12.14
CA LEU A 3 -40.56 -22.42 -12.10
C LEU A 3 -41.46 -23.50 -12.73
N PHE A 4 -40.96 -24.16 -13.78
CA PHE A 4 -41.68 -25.22 -14.50
C PHE A 4 -41.70 -26.53 -13.71
N LEU A 5 -40.61 -26.84 -13.00
CA LEU A 5 -40.50 -27.98 -12.08
C LEU A 5 -41.39 -27.81 -10.84
N LEU A 6 -41.48 -26.61 -10.28
CA LEU A 6 -42.33 -26.33 -9.10
C LEU A 6 -43.82 -26.40 -9.45
N ALA A 7 -44.23 -25.92 -10.62
CA ALA A 7 -45.60 -26.08 -11.12
C ALA A 7 -45.98 -27.54 -11.37
N LEU A 8 -45.06 -28.38 -11.88
CA LEU A 8 -45.27 -29.83 -12.04
C LEU A 8 -45.40 -30.58 -10.71
N LEU A 9 -44.89 -30.02 -9.62
CA LEU A 9 -45.01 -30.56 -8.26
C LEU A 9 -46.29 -30.09 -7.53
N GLY A 10 -47.23 -29.45 -8.25
CA GLY A 10 -48.54 -29.06 -7.72
C GLY A 10 -48.55 -27.78 -6.90
N TRP A 11 -47.49 -26.98 -6.96
CA TRP A 11 -47.44 -25.68 -6.27
C TRP A 11 -48.21 -24.62 -7.05
N ASP A 12 -49.11 -23.89 -6.37
CA ASP A 12 -49.83 -22.76 -6.95
C ASP A 12 -48.85 -21.62 -7.27
N MET A 13 -49.10 -20.93 -8.38
CA MET A 13 -48.33 -19.79 -8.86
C MET A 13 -48.26 -18.68 -7.81
N HIS A 14 -49.31 -18.50 -7.02
CA HIS A 14 -49.33 -17.53 -5.92
C HIS A 14 -48.32 -17.88 -4.82
N ASP A 15 -48.24 -19.15 -4.41
CA ASP A 15 -47.29 -19.62 -3.40
C ASP A 15 -45.85 -19.52 -3.90
N ILE A 16 -45.61 -19.89 -5.16
CA ILE A 16 -44.28 -19.78 -5.78
C ILE A 16 -43.79 -18.33 -5.75
N ILE A 17 -44.64 -17.37 -6.10
CA ILE A 17 -44.31 -15.93 -6.08
C ILE A 17 -44.07 -15.46 -4.64
N TYR A 18 -44.90 -15.87 -3.69
CA TYR A 18 -44.77 -15.52 -2.27
C TYR A 18 -43.44 -16.00 -1.67
N TYR A 19 -43.09 -17.28 -1.86
CA TYR A 19 -41.84 -17.85 -1.36
C TYR A 19 -40.61 -17.32 -2.09
N MET A 20 -40.70 -17.01 -3.40
CA MET A 20 -39.64 -16.28 -4.10
C MET A 20 -39.44 -14.88 -3.52
N GLY A 21 -40.52 -14.16 -3.18
CA GLY A 21 -40.45 -12.86 -2.51
C GLY A 21 -39.73 -12.95 -1.17
N ILE A 22 -40.09 -13.93 -0.33
CA ILE A 22 -39.44 -14.21 0.95
C ILE A 22 -37.97 -14.58 0.75
N PHE A 23 -37.65 -15.48 -0.18
CA PHE A 23 -36.26 -15.87 -0.44
C PHE A 23 -35.41 -14.71 -0.98
N THR A 24 -35.99 -13.85 -1.82
CA THR A 24 -35.31 -12.65 -2.33
C THR A 24 -35.08 -11.62 -1.21
N LEU A 25 -36.02 -11.48 -0.28
CA LEU A 25 -35.88 -10.62 0.89
C LEU A 25 -34.85 -11.20 1.87
N LEU A 26 -34.95 -12.50 2.19
CA LEU A 26 -34.03 -13.20 3.08
C LEU A 26 -32.61 -13.24 2.50
N SER A 27 -32.43 -13.43 1.18
CA SER A 27 -31.10 -13.38 0.55
C SER A 27 -30.49 -11.97 0.54
N LYS A 28 -31.31 -10.90 0.60
CA LYS A 28 -30.84 -9.53 0.81
C LYS A 28 -30.54 -9.21 2.28
N LEU A 29 -31.24 -9.86 3.21
CA LEU A 29 -31.04 -9.71 4.66
C LEU A 29 -29.93 -10.65 5.20
N TRP A 30 -29.66 -11.77 4.54
CA TRP A 30 -28.66 -12.76 4.94
C TRP A 30 -27.24 -12.18 5.06
N PRO A 31 -26.76 -11.31 4.15
CA PRO A 31 -25.48 -10.61 4.30
C PRO A 31 -25.47 -9.59 5.44
N LEU A 32 -26.64 -9.12 5.90
CA LEU A 32 -26.78 -8.16 6.98
C LEU A 32 -26.81 -8.83 8.36
N LEU A 33 -27.17 -10.12 8.45
CA LEU A 33 -27.20 -10.87 9.71
C LEU A 33 -25.86 -10.87 10.47
N PRO A 34 -24.69 -11.09 9.85
CA PRO A 34 -23.40 -11.00 10.54
C PRO A 34 -23.10 -9.59 11.07
N VAL A 35 -23.49 -8.56 10.32
CA VAL A 35 -23.28 -7.15 10.69
C VAL A 35 -24.19 -6.76 11.86
N LEU A 36 -25.47 -7.12 11.79
CA LEU A 36 -26.44 -6.96 12.89
C LEU A 36 -25.98 -7.71 14.13
N ARG A 37 -25.51 -8.96 13.98
CA ARG A 37 -24.96 -9.77 15.08
C ARG A 37 -23.74 -9.10 15.71
N LYS A 38 -22.80 -8.57 14.91
CA LYS A 38 -21.62 -7.83 15.38
C LYS A 38 -22.01 -6.54 16.12
N ASN A 39 -22.99 -5.80 15.61
CA ASN A 39 -23.46 -4.55 16.21
C ASN A 39 -24.26 -4.77 17.51
N ILE A 40 -24.92 -5.92 17.67
CA ILE A 40 -25.75 -6.25 18.86
C ILE A 40 -24.93 -6.96 19.95
N LEU A 41 -24.03 -7.89 19.58
CA LEU A 41 -23.31 -8.75 20.54
C LEU A 41 -21.89 -8.29 20.87
N GLY A 42 -21.40 -7.22 20.25
CA GLY A 42 -20.00 -6.81 20.33
C GLY A 42 -19.03 -7.78 19.65
N GLU A 43 -17.76 -7.42 19.56
CA GLU A 43 -16.71 -8.36 19.13
C GLU A 43 -16.44 -9.39 20.24
N GLN A 44 -16.82 -10.64 19.98
CA GLN A 44 -16.44 -11.75 20.85
C GLN A 44 -14.95 -12.08 20.63
N PRO A 45 -14.17 -12.34 21.70
CA PRO A 45 -12.78 -12.75 21.55
C PRO A 45 -12.71 -14.01 20.68
N ARG A 46 -11.89 -13.98 19.64
CA ARG A 46 -11.80 -15.07 18.67
C ARG A 46 -11.12 -16.27 19.34
N GLU A 47 -11.74 -17.44 19.24
CA GLU A 47 -11.09 -18.69 19.67
C GLU A 47 -9.80 -18.90 18.89
N LEU A 48 -8.73 -19.26 19.61
CA LEU A 48 -7.43 -19.58 18.99
C LEU A 48 -7.57 -20.80 18.09
N GLY A 49 -6.97 -20.72 16.91
CA GLY A 49 -6.94 -21.81 15.94
C GLY A 49 -6.07 -22.97 16.41
N GLU A 50 -4.99 -22.71 17.13
CA GLU A 50 -4.13 -23.73 17.71
C GLU A 50 -4.66 -24.21 19.07
N LYS A 51 -4.98 -25.51 19.16
CA LYS A 51 -5.60 -26.09 20.35
C LYS A 51 -4.59 -26.41 21.45
N ASN A 52 -3.35 -26.74 21.07
CA ASN A 52 -2.27 -27.09 22.00
C ASN A 52 -1.02 -26.28 21.67
N PRO A 53 -1.02 -24.96 21.92
CA PRO A 53 0.12 -24.11 21.59
C PRO A 53 1.31 -24.42 22.52
N GLU A 54 2.47 -24.65 21.93
CA GLU A 54 3.75 -24.64 22.63
C GLU A 54 4.10 -23.21 23.02
N LYS A 55 4.63 -23.04 24.23
CA LYS A 55 5.10 -21.74 24.70
C LYS A 55 6.25 -21.24 23.83
N ASP A 56 6.23 -19.94 23.51
CA ASP A 56 7.25 -19.24 22.72
C ASP A 56 7.44 -19.80 21.30
N VAL A 57 6.42 -20.50 20.77
CA VAL A 57 6.33 -20.90 19.37
C VAL A 57 5.30 -20.03 18.65
N VAL A 58 5.71 -19.44 17.53
CA VAL A 58 4.83 -18.64 16.68
C VAL A 58 4.05 -19.56 15.74
N TYR A 59 2.73 -19.59 15.83
CA TYR A 59 1.88 -20.29 14.86
C TYR A 59 1.43 -19.33 13.77
N LEU A 60 2.07 -19.39 12.60
CA LEU A 60 1.78 -18.54 11.45
C LEU A 60 0.68 -19.14 10.58
N PHE A 61 -0.47 -18.47 10.56
CA PHE A 61 -1.56 -18.81 9.65
C PHE A 61 -1.41 -18.03 8.35
N GLN A 62 -1.31 -18.77 7.24
CA GLN A 62 -1.02 -18.19 5.93
C GLN A 62 -1.74 -18.90 4.79
N PHE A 63 -1.74 -18.27 3.61
CA PHE A 63 -2.19 -18.95 2.39
C PHE A 63 -1.20 -20.04 1.99
N PRO A 64 -1.68 -21.14 1.38
CA PRO A 64 -0.80 -22.15 0.79
C PRO A 64 0.15 -21.54 -0.24
N GLY A 65 1.36 -22.11 -0.31
CA GLY A 65 2.38 -21.79 -1.29
C GLY A 65 2.19 -22.41 -2.66
N THR A 66 3.14 -22.12 -3.54
CA THR A 66 3.31 -22.77 -4.85
C THR A 66 4.61 -23.59 -4.84
N ALA A 67 4.98 -24.19 -5.98
CA ALA A 67 6.26 -24.88 -6.10
C ALA A 67 7.47 -23.93 -5.94
N THR A 68 7.29 -22.62 -6.07
CA THR A 68 8.36 -21.62 -6.13
C THR A 68 8.28 -20.57 -5.02
N ALA A 69 7.23 -20.59 -4.18
CA ALA A 69 7.07 -19.65 -3.06
C ALA A 69 6.34 -20.31 -1.88
N PRO A 70 6.70 -20.00 -0.62
CA PRO A 70 6.09 -20.63 0.56
C PRO A 70 4.64 -20.20 0.79
N SER A 71 4.24 -19.05 0.27
CA SER A 71 2.85 -18.58 0.26
C SER A 71 2.54 -17.83 -1.05
N THR A 72 1.27 -17.86 -1.45
CA THR A 72 0.74 -17.05 -2.57
C THR A 72 0.49 -15.59 -2.18
N SER A 73 0.53 -15.25 -0.89
CA SER A 73 0.41 -13.87 -0.41
C SER A 73 1.77 -13.31 -0.05
N PRO A 74 2.16 -12.13 -0.59
CA PRO A 74 3.43 -11.50 -0.28
C PRO A 74 3.59 -11.15 1.20
N PHE A 75 2.50 -10.74 1.86
CA PHE A 75 2.49 -10.43 3.29
C PHE A 75 2.75 -11.67 4.17
N CYS A 76 2.30 -12.85 3.73
CA CYS A 76 2.59 -14.10 4.43
C CYS A 76 4.08 -14.46 4.34
N VAL A 77 4.66 -14.34 3.13
CA VAL A 77 6.09 -14.57 2.91
C VAL A 77 6.95 -13.58 3.70
N LYS A 78 6.53 -12.31 3.80
CA LYS A 78 7.19 -11.31 4.65
C LYS A 78 7.29 -11.76 6.11
N VAL A 79 6.19 -12.21 6.72
CA VAL A 79 6.18 -12.68 8.12
C VAL A 79 7.02 -13.93 8.29
N GLU A 80 6.92 -14.89 7.38
CA GLU A 80 7.73 -16.11 7.41
C GLU A 80 9.23 -15.80 7.28
N ALA A 81 9.60 -14.92 6.34
CA ALA A 81 10.98 -14.47 6.13
C ALA A 81 11.52 -13.77 7.38
N PHE A 82 10.72 -12.93 8.03
CA PHE A 82 11.13 -12.28 9.28
C PHE A 82 11.37 -13.27 10.42
N CYS A 83 10.52 -14.31 10.53
CA CYS A 83 10.74 -15.38 11.51
C CYS A 83 12.05 -16.13 11.24
N LYS A 84 12.34 -16.47 9.97
CA LYS A 84 13.59 -17.13 9.58
C LYS A 84 14.82 -16.26 9.84
N LEU A 85 14.77 -14.99 9.42
CA LEU A 85 15.86 -14.03 9.57
C LEU A 85 16.30 -13.91 11.03
N ASN A 86 15.34 -13.90 11.95
CA ASN A 86 15.58 -13.71 13.38
C ASN A 86 15.62 -15.01 14.18
N ASN A 87 15.73 -16.17 13.51
CA ASN A 87 15.75 -17.50 14.15
C ASN A 87 14.58 -17.74 15.13
N ILE A 88 13.41 -17.18 14.84
CA ILE A 88 12.21 -17.37 15.66
C ILE A 88 11.69 -18.78 15.43
N LYS A 89 11.40 -19.53 16.51
CA LYS A 89 10.75 -20.84 16.40
C LYS A 89 9.30 -20.63 15.95
N TYR A 90 8.95 -21.13 14.76
CA TYR A 90 7.60 -20.98 14.22
C TYR A 90 7.09 -22.25 13.54
N GLN A 91 5.77 -22.40 13.46
CA GLN A 91 5.08 -23.42 12.68
C GLN A 91 4.05 -22.79 11.76
N THR A 92 3.91 -23.28 10.53
CA THR A 92 2.94 -22.76 9.58
C THR A 92 1.61 -23.53 9.65
N ARG A 93 0.51 -22.82 9.38
CA ARG A 93 -0.85 -23.34 9.28
C ARG A 93 -1.48 -22.82 7.98
N ASN A 94 -1.42 -23.64 6.95
CA ASN A 94 -1.93 -23.26 5.63
C ASN A 94 -3.46 -23.30 5.60
N THR A 95 -4.08 -22.19 5.22
CA THR A 95 -5.54 -22.06 5.13
C THR A 95 -5.96 -21.14 4.00
N LEU A 96 -7.06 -21.48 3.32
CA LEU A 96 -7.66 -20.63 2.29
C LEU A 96 -8.75 -19.70 2.87
N THR A 97 -9.39 -20.14 3.96
CA THR A 97 -10.59 -19.50 4.54
C THR A 97 -10.34 -18.93 5.93
N GLY A 98 -9.32 -19.38 6.65
CA GLY A 98 -8.96 -18.84 7.96
C GLY A 98 -8.58 -17.37 7.86
N ARG A 99 -8.98 -16.57 8.84
CA ARG A 99 -8.70 -15.14 8.91
C ARG A 99 -8.32 -14.74 10.33
N GLY A 100 -7.49 -13.72 10.47
CA GLY A 100 -7.13 -13.05 11.72
C GLY A 100 -8.18 -12.01 12.11
N SER A 101 -8.06 -11.40 13.30
CA SER A 101 -9.03 -10.43 13.84
C SER A 101 -9.37 -9.27 12.89
N ASN A 102 -8.49 -8.95 11.95
CA ASN A 102 -8.71 -7.97 10.88
C ASN A 102 -9.41 -8.54 9.61
N ASP A 103 -9.92 -9.77 9.68
CA ASP A 103 -10.47 -10.55 8.57
C ASP A 103 -9.50 -10.78 7.40
N GLN A 104 -8.19 -10.82 7.67
CA GLN A 104 -7.14 -11.03 6.67
C GLN A 104 -6.13 -12.12 7.08
N LEU A 105 -5.23 -12.46 6.14
CA LEU A 105 -4.03 -13.25 6.36
C LEU A 105 -2.82 -12.38 5.93
N PRO A 106 -1.66 -12.52 6.58
CA PRO A 106 -1.36 -13.46 7.67
C PRO A 106 -1.91 -13.00 9.02
N TYR A 107 -2.03 -13.96 9.94
CA TYR A 107 -2.06 -13.71 11.39
C TYR A 107 -1.18 -14.74 12.10
N VAL A 108 -0.74 -14.41 13.31
CA VAL A 108 -0.01 -15.33 14.17
C VAL A 108 -0.74 -15.56 15.48
N GLU A 109 -0.54 -16.74 16.04
CA GLU A 109 -0.86 -17.02 17.43
C GLU A 109 0.43 -17.26 18.21
N LEU A 110 0.62 -16.52 19.29
CA LEU A 110 1.80 -16.60 20.14
C LEU A 110 1.37 -16.42 21.59
N ASN A 111 1.69 -17.41 22.45
CA ASN A 111 1.43 -17.34 23.89
C ASN A 111 -0.02 -16.96 24.24
N GLY A 112 -0.99 -17.48 23.46
CA GLY A 112 -2.42 -17.22 23.66
C GLY A 112 -2.94 -15.92 23.06
N GLU A 113 -2.11 -15.12 22.40
CA GLU A 113 -2.49 -13.88 21.73
C GLU A 113 -2.62 -14.08 20.22
N ASN A 114 -3.73 -13.64 19.63
CA ASN A 114 -3.91 -13.56 18.18
C ASN A 114 -3.46 -12.18 17.69
N ILE A 115 -2.44 -12.15 16.83
CA ILE A 115 -1.86 -10.91 16.30
C ILE A 115 -2.04 -10.93 14.79
N SER A 116 -2.79 -9.96 14.27
CA SER A 116 -3.12 -9.85 12.85
C SER A 116 -2.45 -8.65 12.23
N ASP A 117 -2.31 -8.68 10.89
CA ASP A 117 -1.58 -7.71 10.06
C ASP A 117 -0.05 -7.86 10.13
N SER A 118 0.61 -7.94 8.97
CA SER A 118 2.05 -8.21 8.91
C SER A 118 2.91 -7.16 9.59
N GLN A 119 2.54 -5.87 9.57
CA GLN A 119 3.31 -4.83 10.25
C GLN A 119 3.18 -4.97 11.77
N ILE A 120 1.95 -5.15 12.26
CA ILE A 120 1.68 -5.31 13.69
C ILE A 120 2.35 -6.59 14.20
N ILE A 121 2.30 -7.68 13.43
CA ILE A 121 2.96 -8.95 13.73
C ILE A 121 4.47 -8.73 13.91
N LEU A 122 5.15 -8.15 12.91
CA LEU A 122 6.59 -7.89 12.98
C LEU A 122 6.94 -7.06 14.22
N ARG A 123 6.21 -5.96 14.47
CA ARG A 123 6.44 -5.09 15.63
C ARG A 123 6.27 -5.83 16.96
N ARG A 124 5.17 -6.57 17.12
CA ARG A 124 4.88 -7.33 18.35
C ARG A 124 5.87 -8.47 18.56
N LEU A 125 6.33 -9.14 17.50
CA LEU A 125 7.38 -10.15 17.60
C LEU A 125 8.71 -9.51 18.03
N THR A 126 9.08 -8.37 17.45
CA THR A 126 10.27 -7.61 17.84
C THR A 126 10.25 -7.26 19.32
N GLU A 127 9.13 -6.73 19.82
CA GLU A 127 8.96 -6.37 21.23
C GLU A 127 8.99 -7.60 22.16
N LYS A 128 8.17 -8.63 21.87
CA LYS A 128 8.02 -9.80 22.75
C LYS A 128 9.26 -10.68 22.79
N MET A 129 9.96 -10.82 21.67
CA MET A 129 11.15 -11.66 21.53
C MET A 129 12.46 -10.86 21.68
N LYS A 130 12.38 -9.55 21.94
CA LYS A 130 13.54 -8.64 22.11
C LYS A 130 14.52 -8.70 20.93
N ILE A 131 13.99 -8.65 19.72
CA ILE A 131 14.77 -8.77 18.49
C ILE A 131 15.45 -7.44 18.18
N GLN A 132 16.73 -7.47 17.86
CA GLN A 132 17.43 -6.33 17.26
C GLN A 132 17.27 -6.38 15.74
N ALA A 133 16.18 -5.80 15.22
CA ALA A 133 15.85 -5.86 13.79
C ALA A 133 16.66 -4.89 12.91
N TYR A 134 17.29 -3.89 13.53
CA TYR A 134 18.08 -2.84 12.89
C TYR A 134 19.29 -2.45 13.77
N SER A 135 20.31 -1.87 13.15
CA SER A 135 21.53 -1.38 13.83
C SER A 135 21.23 -0.28 14.84
N ASP A 136 20.34 0.64 14.47
CA ASP A 136 20.03 1.86 15.20
C ASP A 136 18.63 2.40 14.83
N ALA A 137 18.13 3.35 15.61
CA ALA A 137 16.79 3.92 15.42
C ALA A 137 16.62 4.74 14.13
N GLN A 138 17.68 5.42 13.64
CA GLN A 138 17.60 6.19 12.38
C GLN A 138 17.42 5.23 11.20
N THR A 139 18.22 4.19 11.15
CA THR A 139 18.13 3.13 10.14
C THR A 139 16.78 2.42 10.22
N ALA A 140 16.28 2.14 11.44
CA ALA A 140 14.95 1.56 11.64
C ALA A 140 13.83 2.46 11.09
N ALA A 141 13.92 3.78 11.31
CA ALA A 141 12.91 4.73 10.86
C ALA A 141 12.90 4.90 9.33
N VAL A 142 14.08 4.97 8.70
CA VAL A 142 14.21 4.91 7.23
C VAL A 142 13.67 3.59 6.69
N GLY A 143 14.01 2.48 7.36
CA GLY A 143 13.49 1.16 7.04
C GLY A 143 11.96 1.08 7.11
N HIS A 144 11.34 1.73 8.09
CA HIS A 144 9.87 1.83 8.18
C HIS A 144 9.27 2.59 7.00
N ALA A 145 9.86 3.70 6.57
CA ALA A 145 9.38 4.45 5.40
C ALA A 145 9.45 3.60 4.12
N ILE A 146 10.57 2.90 3.89
CA ILE A 146 10.74 1.98 2.75
C ILE A 146 9.75 0.82 2.84
N ASP A 147 9.57 0.24 4.03
CA ASP A 147 8.61 -0.83 4.29
C ASP A 147 7.18 -0.43 3.91
N ARG A 148 6.74 0.76 4.33
CA ARG A 148 5.41 1.31 3.99
C ARG A 148 5.27 1.63 2.51
N MET A 149 6.31 2.16 1.86
CA MET A 149 6.31 2.36 0.40
C MET A 149 6.08 1.03 -0.33
N ILE A 150 6.83 -0.01 0.02
CA ILE A 150 6.79 -1.32 -0.64
C ILE A 150 5.43 -2.02 -0.39
N ASP A 151 4.97 -2.06 0.86
CA ASP A 151 3.72 -2.76 1.24
C ASP A 151 2.44 -2.08 0.74
N ASN A 152 2.46 -0.76 0.57
CA ASN A 152 1.28 0.01 0.15
C ASN A 152 1.36 0.39 -1.33
N HIS A 153 2.23 1.36 -1.67
CA HIS A 153 2.26 1.97 -2.99
C HIS A 153 2.78 0.98 -4.06
N THR A 154 3.98 0.44 -3.86
CA THR A 154 4.59 -0.49 -4.81
C THR A 154 3.77 -1.77 -4.95
N CYS A 155 3.27 -2.34 -3.85
CA CYS A 155 2.37 -3.50 -3.89
C CYS A 155 1.10 -3.23 -4.72
N GLY A 156 0.45 -2.07 -4.55
CA GLY A 156 -0.74 -1.71 -5.31
C GLY A 156 -0.45 -1.61 -6.82
N LEU A 157 0.68 -1.04 -7.18
CA LEU A 157 1.15 -0.93 -8.57
C LEU A 157 1.51 -2.29 -9.19
N ILE A 158 2.17 -3.17 -8.42
CA ILE A 158 2.44 -4.55 -8.84
C ILE A 158 1.12 -5.31 -9.06
N VAL A 159 0.14 -5.16 -8.16
CA VAL A 159 -1.20 -5.76 -8.32
C VAL A 159 -1.86 -5.24 -9.60
N ASN A 160 -1.80 -3.93 -9.88
CA ASN A 160 -2.34 -3.36 -11.11
C ASN A 160 -1.74 -4.03 -12.36
N SER A 161 -0.40 -4.13 -12.40
CA SER A 161 0.32 -4.74 -13.53
C SER A 161 -0.09 -6.20 -13.83
N ARG A 162 -0.69 -6.89 -12.85
CA ARG A 162 -1.07 -8.30 -12.93
C ARG A 162 -2.57 -8.54 -13.14
N LEU A 163 -3.40 -7.50 -13.19
CA LEU A 163 -4.86 -7.64 -13.32
C LEU A 163 -5.27 -8.45 -14.56
N ASP A 164 -4.58 -8.28 -15.68
CA ASP A 164 -4.81 -9.04 -16.92
C ASP A 164 -4.31 -10.48 -16.86
N LYS A 165 -3.46 -10.82 -15.88
CA LYS A 165 -2.86 -12.14 -15.71
C LYS A 165 -3.53 -12.96 -14.61
N LEU A 166 -4.57 -12.43 -13.96
CA LEU A 166 -5.27 -13.11 -12.86
C LEU A 166 -5.78 -14.51 -13.22
N SER A 167 -6.29 -14.72 -14.43
CA SER A 167 -6.75 -16.06 -14.85
C SER A 167 -5.60 -17.06 -14.89
N ALA A 168 -4.45 -16.67 -15.44
CA ALA A 168 -3.25 -17.50 -15.46
C ALA A 168 -2.71 -17.77 -14.04
N MET A 169 -2.74 -16.76 -13.17
CA MET A 169 -2.32 -16.90 -11.77
C MET A 169 -3.24 -17.83 -10.96
N ILE A 170 -4.55 -17.67 -11.08
CA ILE A 170 -5.51 -18.55 -10.41
C ILE A 170 -5.39 -19.97 -10.95
N GLY A 171 -5.18 -20.11 -12.27
CA GLY A 171 -4.96 -21.41 -12.91
C GLY A 171 -3.72 -22.12 -12.39
N SER A 172 -2.59 -21.44 -12.25
CA SER A 172 -1.36 -22.06 -11.73
C SER A 172 -1.51 -22.51 -10.28
N ILE A 173 -2.22 -21.73 -9.45
CA ILE A 173 -2.52 -22.09 -8.05
C ILE A 173 -3.53 -23.24 -7.99
N ALA A 174 -4.54 -23.26 -8.86
CA ALA A 174 -5.50 -24.37 -8.91
C ALA A 174 -4.84 -25.68 -9.37
N MET A 175 -3.93 -25.61 -10.34
CA MET A 175 -3.17 -26.77 -10.83
C MET A 175 -2.22 -27.36 -9.78
N SER A 176 -1.68 -26.54 -8.85
CA SER A 176 -0.87 -27.06 -7.75
C SER A 176 -1.70 -27.83 -6.72
N ASN A 177 -3.01 -27.61 -6.69
CA ASN A 177 -3.94 -28.37 -5.86
C ASN A 177 -4.41 -29.64 -6.57
N LYS A 178 -3.77 -30.77 -6.24
CA LYS A 178 -4.08 -32.11 -6.80
C LYS A 178 -5.54 -32.57 -6.63
N LYS A 179 -6.36 -31.87 -5.84
CA LYS A 179 -7.79 -32.18 -5.64
C LYS A 179 -8.69 -31.58 -6.72
N ILE A 180 -8.20 -30.67 -7.56
CA ILE A 180 -8.99 -30.02 -8.60
C ILE A 180 -8.73 -30.72 -9.95
N PRO A 181 -9.74 -31.29 -10.63
CA PRO A 181 -9.55 -31.88 -11.95
C PRO A 181 -9.10 -30.83 -12.97
N SER A 182 -8.02 -31.13 -13.70
CA SER A 182 -7.35 -30.19 -14.64
C SER A 182 -8.29 -29.66 -15.73
N VAL A 183 -9.27 -30.45 -16.16
CA VAL A 183 -10.26 -30.07 -17.18
C VAL A 183 -11.15 -28.89 -16.75
N ILE A 184 -11.39 -28.72 -15.44
CA ILE A 184 -12.27 -27.66 -14.91
C ILE A 184 -11.47 -26.38 -14.61
N VAL A 185 -10.14 -26.48 -14.48
CA VAL A 185 -9.27 -25.37 -14.10
C VAL A 185 -9.41 -24.14 -15.00
N PRO A 186 -9.44 -24.23 -16.35
CA PRO A 186 -9.59 -23.05 -17.19
C PRO A 186 -10.87 -22.26 -16.91
N VAL A 187 -11.99 -22.96 -16.72
CA VAL A 187 -13.31 -22.34 -16.44
C VAL A 187 -13.33 -21.71 -15.06
N LEU A 188 -12.87 -22.42 -14.02
CA LEU A 188 -12.79 -21.89 -12.66
C LEU A 188 -11.86 -20.69 -12.57
N SER A 189 -10.74 -20.72 -13.29
CA SER A 189 -9.76 -19.64 -13.32
C SER A 189 -10.33 -18.40 -13.97
N PHE A 190 -11.06 -18.56 -15.08
CA PHE A 190 -11.73 -17.43 -15.74
C PHE A 190 -12.81 -16.79 -14.86
N ILE A 191 -13.68 -17.60 -14.25
CA ILE A 191 -14.75 -17.11 -13.37
C ILE A 191 -14.15 -16.44 -12.13
N GLY A 192 -13.18 -17.09 -11.49
CA GLY A 192 -12.47 -16.56 -10.33
C GLY A 192 -11.75 -15.25 -10.65
N ALA A 193 -11.08 -15.18 -11.81
CA ALA A 193 -10.40 -13.97 -12.25
C ALA A 193 -11.38 -12.82 -12.48
N LYS A 194 -12.52 -13.06 -13.11
CA LYS A 194 -13.55 -12.02 -13.33
C LYS A 194 -14.07 -11.45 -12.00
N PHE A 195 -14.32 -12.31 -11.01
CA PHE A 195 -14.76 -11.88 -9.68
C PHE A 195 -13.66 -11.11 -8.93
N MET A 196 -12.42 -11.60 -8.95
CA MET A 196 -11.30 -10.98 -8.26
C MET A 196 -10.84 -9.67 -8.91
N ARG A 197 -10.90 -9.57 -10.24
CA ARG A 197 -10.44 -8.40 -11.00
C ARG A 197 -11.14 -7.12 -10.54
N GLY A 198 -12.47 -7.12 -10.47
CA GLY A 198 -13.22 -5.93 -10.03
C GLY A 198 -12.86 -5.48 -8.61
N LYS A 199 -12.64 -6.43 -7.70
CA LYS A 199 -12.25 -6.13 -6.31
C LYS A 199 -10.83 -5.58 -6.23
N LEU A 200 -9.88 -6.18 -6.94
CA LEU A 200 -8.48 -5.74 -6.95
C LEU A 200 -8.31 -4.40 -7.66
N GLU A 201 -8.97 -4.20 -8.79
CA GLU A 201 -8.98 -2.92 -9.51
C GLU A 201 -9.57 -1.80 -8.66
N SER A 202 -10.69 -2.06 -7.97
CA SER A 202 -11.27 -1.10 -7.02
C SER A 202 -10.30 -0.79 -5.86
N ARG A 203 -9.57 -1.79 -5.36
CA ARG A 203 -8.58 -1.61 -4.31
C ARG A 203 -7.41 -0.74 -4.78
N VAL A 204 -6.85 -1.03 -5.96
CA VAL A 204 -5.79 -0.22 -6.59
C VAL A 204 -6.25 1.23 -6.75
N LYS A 205 -7.43 1.46 -7.33
CA LYS A 205 -7.98 2.82 -7.52
C LYS A 205 -8.17 3.58 -6.21
N THR A 206 -8.52 2.88 -5.13
CA THR A 206 -8.76 3.49 -3.82
C THR A 206 -7.45 3.82 -3.10
N SER A 207 -6.45 2.94 -3.20
CA SER A 207 -5.18 3.01 -2.48
C SER A 207 -4.10 3.83 -3.19
N ILE A 208 -4.02 3.75 -4.52
CA ILE A 208 -3.00 4.44 -5.32
C ILE A 208 -3.58 5.72 -5.92
N GLY A 209 -4.76 5.63 -6.52
CA GLY A 209 -5.38 6.71 -7.27
C GLY A 209 -5.91 6.21 -8.61
N ILE A 210 -6.48 7.09 -9.42
CA ILE A 210 -7.03 6.73 -10.74
C ILE A 210 -6.08 7.28 -11.79
N PHE A 211 -5.41 6.38 -12.48
CA PHE A 211 -4.41 6.70 -13.49
C PHE A 211 -4.64 5.92 -14.78
N THR A 212 -4.02 6.37 -15.87
CA THR A 212 -3.91 5.56 -17.09
C THR A 212 -2.93 4.40 -16.88
N GLU A 213 -2.96 3.39 -17.76
CA GLU A 213 -2.03 2.26 -17.64
C GLU A 213 -0.57 2.71 -17.81
N GLU A 214 -0.29 3.67 -18.69
CA GLU A 214 1.04 4.25 -18.87
C GLU A 214 1.50 4.98 -17.60
N GLN A 215 0.61 5.72 -16.94
CA GLN A 215 0.90 6.39 -15.68
C GLN A 215 1.16 5.39 -14.55
N TYR A 216 0.37 4.30 -14.45
CA TYR A 216 0.65 3.24 -13.48
C TYR A 216 2.01 2.59 -13.72
N GLN A 217 2.39 2.34 -14.98
CA GLN A 217 3.71 1.80 -15.30
C GLN A 217 4.84 2.80 -15.01
N GLU A 218 4.63 4.09 -15.25
CA GLU A 218 5.57 5.15 -14.91
C GLU A 218 5.80 5.22 -13.39
N LEU A 219 4.73 5.16 -12.59
CA LEU A 219 4.79 5.15 -11.13
C LEU A 219 5.49 3.88 -10.63
N LEU A 220 5.17 2.70 -11.18
CA LEU A 220 5.80 1.44 -10.81
C LEU A 220 7.30 1.46 -11.13
N ARG A 221 7.67 1.88 -12.34
CA ARG A 221 9.06 2.02 -12.75
C ARG A 221 9.81 2.97 -11.82
N ASN A 222 9.20 4.10 -11.45
CA ASN A 222 9.82 5.07 -10.54
C ASN A 222 10.09 4.43 -9.17
N ASP A 223 9.10 3.79 -8.54
CA ASP A 223 9.31 3.10 -7.25
C ASP A 223 10.44 2.07 -7.30
N LEU A 224 10.52 1.28 -8.37
CA LEU A 224 11.60 0.30 -8.54
C LEU A 224 12.97 0.96 -8.72
N LEU A 225 13.05 2.06 -9.49
CA LEU A 225 14.29 2.82 -9.63
C LEU A 225 14.74 3.45 -8.32
N GLN A 226 13.81 3.95 -7.50
CA GLN A 226 14.14 4.48 -6.17
C GLN A 226 14.64 3.37 -5.25
N LEU A 227 14.03 2.18 -5.28
CA LEU A 227 14.54 1.01 -4.54
C LEU A 227 15.93 0.59 -5.01
N GLN A 228 16.20 0.62 -6.33
CA GLN A 228 17.54 0.34 -6.85
C GLN A 228 18.55 1.41 -6.41
N THR A 229 18.14 2.68 -6.37
CA THR A 229 18.99 3.79 -5.92
C THR A 229 19.29 3.67 -4.43
N ILE A 230 18.29 3.30 -3.62
CA ILE A 230 18.44 2.98 -2.20
C ILE A 230 19.41 1.80 -2.04
N LEU A 231 19.26 0.72 -2.81
CA LEU A 231 20.18 -0.41 -2.79
C LEU A 231 21.63 0.05 -3.11
N GLY A 232 21.82 0.77 -4.21
CA GLY A 232 23.13 1.21 -4.66
C GLY A 232 24.10 0.04 -4.80
N LEU A 233 25.28 0.16 -4.18
CA LEU A 233 26.29 -0.91 -4.13
C LEU A 233 26.16 -1.85 -2.91
N LYS A 234 25.12 -1.68 -2.08
CA LYS A 234 24.92 -2.45 -0.86
C LYS A 234 24.40 -3.85 -1.18
N LYS A 235 24.68 -4.80 -0.28
CA LYS A 235 24.19 -6.18 -0.40
C LYS A 235 22.69 -6.31 -0.11
N PHE A 236 22.21 -5.52 0.85
CA PHE A 236 20.82 -5.39 1.26
C PHE A 236 20.40 -3.92 1.22
N LEU A 237 19.09 -3.63 1.30
CA LEU A 237 18.59 -2.27 1.09
C LEU A 237 19.21 -1.23 2.03
N LEU A 238 19.53 -1.64 3.26
CA LEU A 238 20.04 -0.74 4.31
C LEU A 238 21.46 -1.06 4.78
N GLY A 239 22.20 -1.93 4.07
CA GLY A 239 23.59 -2.22 4.41
C GLY A 239 24.06 -3.60 3.98
N ASP A 240 25.00 -4.13 4.75
CA ASP A 240 25.63 -5.44 4.48
C ASP A 240 24.89 -6.61 5.14
N GLU A 241 24.04 -6.32 6.13
CA GLU A 241 23.20 -7.30 6.82
C GLU A 241 21.72 -7.12 6.46
N PRO A 242 20.95 -8.23 6.34
CA PRO A 242 19.53 -8.15 6.07
C PRO A 242 18.76 -7.62 7.27
N THR A 243 17.76 -6.79 7.00
CA THR A 243 16.85 -6.23 8.00
C THR A 243 15.40 -6.61 7.68
N ALA A 244 14.45 -6.14 8.50
CA ALA A 244 13.03 -6.41 8.27
C ALA A 244 12.53 -5.88 6.90
N VAL A 245 13.15 -4.83 6.35
CA VAL A 245 12.76 -4.28 5.04
C VAL A 245 13.09 -5.24 3.89
N ASP A 246 14.16 -6.04 4.03
CA ASP A 246 14.54 -7.04 3.03
C ASP A 246 13.56 -8.22 3.03
N CYS A 247 12.96 -8.53 4.19
CA CYS A 247 11.84 -9.49 4.28
C CYS A 247 10.61 -8.98 3.52
N THR A 248 10.35 -7.68 3.57
CA THR A 248 9.27 -7.03 2.81
C THR A 248 9.56 -7.02 1.31
N ALA A 249 10.79 -6.69 0.91
CA ALA A 249 11.22 -6.75 -0.48
C ALA A 249 11.11 -8.18 -1.04
N LEU A 250 11.55 -9.19 -0.29
CA LEU A 250 11.38 -10.59 -0.66
C LEU A 250 9.89 -10.96 -0.79
N GLY A 251 9.08 -10.53 0.16
CA GLY A 251 7.64 -10.74 0.16
C GLY A 251 6.97 -10.13 -1.06
N GLN A 252 7.12 -8.83 -1.30
CA GLN A 252 6.40 -8.13 -2.36
C GLN A 252 7.05 -8.35 -3.74
N LEU A 253 8.35 -8.07 -3.89
CA LEU A 253 9.05 -8.15 -5.17
C LEU A 253 9.34 -9.60 -5.55
N GLY A 254 9.86 -10.38 -4.61
CA GLY A 254 10.20 -11.79 -4.83
C GLY A 254 8.98 -12.63 -5.20
N VAL A 255 7.91 -12.60 -4.38
CA VAL A 255 6.69 -13.37 -4.70
C VAL A 255 6.05 -12.91 -6.00
N ALA A 256 6.08 -11.61 -6.31
CA ALA A 256 5.56 -11.10 -7.57
C ALA A 256 6.30 -11.66 -8.79
N TYR A 257 7.61 -11.87 -8.68
CA TYR A 257 8.46 -12.40 -9.75
C TYR A 257 8.45 -13.93 -9.82
N TYR A 258 8.52 -14.65 -8.69
CA TYR A 258 8.70 -16.11 -8.68
C TYR A 258 7.43 -16.93 -8.55
N ALA A 259 6.39 -16.45 -7.87
CA ALA A 259 5.30 -17.33 -7.41
C ALA A 259 4.47 -17.90 -8.57
N THR A 260 4.39 -17.18 -9.69
CA THR A 260 3.64 -17.58 -10.89
C THR A 260 4.43 -17.30 -12.18
N PRO A 261 5.50 -18.06 -12.48
CA PRO A 261 6.37 -17.78 -13.63
C PRO A 261 5.64 -17.82 -14.98
N SER A 262 4.57 -18.62 -15.08
CA SER A 262 3.72 -18.73 -16.27
C SER A 262 2.82 -17.50 -16.51
N ALA A 263 2.70 -16.59 -15.53
CA ALA A 263 1.80 -15.44 -15.56
C ALA A 263 2.59 -14.12 -15.59
N ARG A 264 3.53 -14.01 -16.52
CA ARG A 264 4.39 -12.84 -16.73
C ARG A 264 3.56 -11.58 -17.01
N SER A 265 3.96 -10.46 -16.40
CA SER A 265 3.28 -9.16 -16.44
C SER A 265 4.27 -8.01 -16.71
N ALA A 266 3.77 -6.78 -16.87
CA ALA A 266 4.62 -5.59 -17.05
C ALA A 266 5.64 -5.42 -15.93
N TYR A 267 5.33 -5.84 -14.70
CA TYR A 267 6.31 -5.87 -13.60
C TYR A 267 7.53 -6.75 -13.91
N HIS A 268 7.33 -7.92 -14.53
CA HIS A 268 8.43 -8.82 -14.90
C HIS A 268 9.27 -8.21 -16.03
N ASP A 269 8.62 -7.57 -17.00
CA ASP A 269 9.30 -6.90 -18.11
C ASP A 269 10.13 -5.70 -17.62
N LEU A 270 9.60 -4.93 -16.66
CA LEU A 270 10.35 -3.88 -15.98
C LEU A 270 11.53 -4.45 -15.20
N LEU A 271 11.33 -5.44 -14.33
CA LEU A 271 12.43 -5.98 -13.52
C LEU A 271 13.51 -6.66 -14.38
N ASP A 272 13.16 -7.23 -15.52
CA ASP A 272 14.12 -7.84 -16.45
C ASP A 272 14.83 -6.85 -17.38
N SER A 273 14.48 -5.57 -17.34
CA SER A 273 15.12 -4.54 -18.15
C SER A 273 16.53 -4.22 -17.67
N ASP A 274 17.37 -3.72 -18.60
CA ASP A 274 18.76 -3.35 -18.29
C ASP A 274 18.88 -2.24 -17.24
N GLU A 275 17.87 -1.35 -17.17
CA GLU A 275 17.83 -0.26 -16.19
C GLU A 275 17.61 -0.72 -14.75
N LEU A 276 17.01 -1.89 -14.54
CA LEU A 276 16.70 -2.46 -13.23
C LEU A 276 17.54 -3.70 -12.90
N LYS A 277 18.66 -3.90 -13.62
CA LYS A 277 19.53 -5.07 -13.48
C LYS A 277 20.03 -5.28 -12.04
N ASP A 278 20.33 -4.22 -11.30
CA ASP A 278 20.91 -4.32 -9.96
C ASP A 278 19.82 -4.69 -8.94
N LEU A 279 18.63 -4.09 -9.08
CA LEU A 279 17.46 -4.49 -8.29
C LEU A 279 17.05 -5.93 -8.58
N LYS A 280 17.08 -6.35 -9.86
CA LYS A 280 16.82 -7.75 -10.23
C LYS A 280 17.82 -8.70 -9.58
N ASN A 281 19.12 -8.39 -9.64
CA ASN A 281 20.16 -9.19 -9.00
C ASN A 281 19.93 -9.30 -7.50
N TYR A 282 19.51 -8.22 -6.85
CA TYR A 282 19.10 -8.22 -5.44
C TYR A 282 17.88 -9.12 -5.19
N VAL A 283 16.82 -9.04 -6.01
CA VAL A 283 15.64 -9.92 -5.87
C VAL A 283 15.99 -11.39 -6.12
N LEU A 284 16.94 -11.69 -7.02
CA LEU A 284 17.52 -13.03 -7.22
C LEU A 284 18.34 -13.49 -6.01
N PHE A 285 19.13 -12.59 -5.43
CA PHE A 285 19.94 -12.89 -4.27
C PHE A 285 19.08 -13.26 -3.05
N LEU A 286 18.02 -12.50 -2.77
CA LEU A 286 17.10 -12.78 -1.66
C LEU A 286 16.40 -14.15 -1.78
N SER A 287 16.04 -14.57 -2.99
CA SER A 287 15.35 -15.85 -3.20
C SER A 287 16.30 -17.05 -3.08
N VAL A 288 17.55 -16.90 -3.52
CA VAL A 288 18.59 -17.93 -3.43
C VAL A 288 19.08 -18.13 -1.99
N MET A 289 19.14 -17.09 -1.16
CA MET A 289 19.44 -17.22 0.28
C MET A 289 18.45 -18.12 1.01
N GLY A 290 17.16 -18.11 0.61
CA GLY A 290 16.15 -19.04 1.12
C GLY A 290 16.48 -20.50 0.78
N ILE A 291 17.02 -20.77 -0.41
CA ILE A 291 17.45 -22.10 -0.85
C ILE A 291 18.75 -22.51 -0.14
N ILE A 292 19.72 -21.61 -0.01
CA ILE A 292 21.00 -21.88 0.66
C ILE A 292 20.78 -22.17 2.15
N LEU A 293 19.92 -21.43 2.85
CA LEU A 293 19.57 -21.71 4.26
C LEU A 293 18.83 -23.05 4.42
N ILE A 294 17.95 -23.41 3.47
CA ILE A 294 17.27 -24.72 3.46
C ILE A 294 18.29 -25.84 3.19
N VAL A 295 19.22 -25.65 2.26
CA VAL A 295 20.27 -26.62 1.94
C VAL A 295 21.25 -26.78 3.11
N LEU A 296 21.69 -25.69 3.74
CA LEU A 296 22.55 -25.74 4.93
C LEU A 296 21.84 -26.39 6.13
N ALA A 297 20.54 -26.14 6.32
CA ALA A 297 19.74 -26.78 7.36
C ALA A 297 19.48 -28.28 7.10
N LEU A 298 19.34 -28.70 5.85
CA LEU A 298 19.13 -30.10 5.47
C LEU A 298 20.40 -30.96 5.58
N PHE A 299 21.59 -30.35 5.47
CA PHE A 299 22.85 -31.09 5.44
C PHE A 299 23.72 -30.94 6.70
N GLY A 300 23.36 -30.10 7.68
CA GLY A 300 23.97 -30.13 9.02
C GLY A 300 25.48 -29.89 9.07
N PHE A 301 26.05 -29.17 8.09
CA PHE A 301 27.49 -28.92 8.02
C PHE A 301 27.88 -27.59 8.66
N ASN A 302 28.87 -27.67 9.56
CA ASN A 302 29.58 -26.55 10.17
C ASN A 302 30.95 -26.48 9.49
N ILE A 303 31.13 -25.67 8.43
CA ILE A 303 32.43 -25.55 7.73
C ILE A 303 32.76 -24.10 7.33
N SER A 304 34.03 -23.77 7.57
CA SER A 304 34.75 -22.49 7.44
C SER A 304 34.93 -21.99 6.00
N TYR A 305 35.12 -20.67 5.88
CA TYR A 305 35.10 -19.79 4.70
C TYR A 305 36.11 -20.08 3.57
N HIS A 306 36.83 -21.21 3.57
CA HIS A 306 38.05 -21.35 2.76
C HIS A 306 37.92 -22.13 1.44
N ASP A 307 36.74 -22.66 1.09
CA ASP A 307 36.54 -23.45 -0.15
C ASP A 307 35.56 -22.81 -1.18
N LEU A 308 35.16 -21.55 -1.00
CA LEU A 308 34.18 -20.88 -1.88
C LEU A 308 34.77 -20.16 -3.12
N ILE A 309 35.98 -20.51 -3.55
CA ILE A 309 36.64 -19.87 -4.72
C ILE A 309 36.70 -20.78 -5.97
N TYR A 310 36.26 -22.04 -5.90
CA TYR A 310 36.47 -22.98 -7.02
C TYR A 310 35.32 -23.13 -8.05
N TYR A 311 34.21 -22.37 -7.95
CA TYR A 311 33.03 -22.58 -8.82
C TYR A 311 32.42 -21.35 -9.52
N ILE A 312 33.12 -20.22 -9.64
CA ILE A 312 32.67 -19.05 -10.44
C ILE A 312 33.51 -18.93 -11.73
N GLY A 313 33.60 -20.02 -12.48
CA GLY A 313 34.51 -20.13 -13.63
C GLY A 313 33.92 -20.75 -14.90
N LEU A 314 32.60 -20.97 -14.98
CA LEU A 314 32.03 -21.63 -16.16
C LEU A 314 30.57 -21.25 -16.43
N PHE A 315 30.28 -19.99 -16.75
CA PHE A 315 29.10 -19.65 -17.57
C PHE A 315 29.23 -18.29 -18.28
N THR A 316 30.39 -18.05 -18.86
CA THR A 316 30.59 -16.98 -19.85
C THR A 316 31.40 -17.56 -21.00
N VAL A 317 30.69 -18.04 -22.04
CA VAL A 317 31.10 -18.08 -23.46
C VAL A 317 30.01 -18.87 -24.22
N LEU A 318 29.52 -18.28 -25.32
CA LEU A 318 28.45 -18.70 -26.25
C LEU A 318 27.02 -18.35 -25.80
N SER A 319 26.22 -17.52 -26.48
CA SER A 319 26.31 -17.04 -27.86
C SER A 319 25.48 -15.77 -28.07
N LYS A 320 26.12 -14.74 -28.61
CA LYS A 320 25.47 -13.65 -29.35
C LYS A 320 25.20 -14.12 -30.79
N ALA A 321 24.01 -13.85 -31.31
CA ALA A 321 23.77 -13.53 -32.73
C ALA A 321 22.38 -12.85 -32.86
N TRP A 322 22.32 -11.76 -33.63
CA TRP A 322 21.21 -10.82 -33.85
C TRP A 322 21.01 -10.63 -35.37
N PRO A 323 19.82 -10.24 -35.89
CA PRO A 323 19.64 -8.94 -36.62
C PRO A 323 18.22 -8.30 -36.45
N LEU A 324 18.06 -7.02 -36.04
CA LEU A 324 17.92 -5.69 -36.72
C LEU A 324 16.63 -5.38 -37.55
N LEU A 325 15.72 -4.59 -36.93
CA LEU A 325 14.93 -3.38 -37.38
C LEU A 325 13.82 -3.48 -38.49
N PRO A 326 12.87 -2.49 -38.65
CA PRO A 326 12.39 -1.36 -37.80
C PRO A 326 10.83 -1.08 -37.75
N VAL A 327 10.40 -0.35 -36.70
CA VAL A 327 9.42 0.79 -36.58
C VAL A 327 8.02 0.80 -37.29
N VAL A 328 7.03 1.28 -36.52
CA VAL A 328 5.75 2.01 -36.85
C VAL A 328 4.45 1.20 -36.65
N ARG A 329 3.66 1.52 -35.61
CA ARG A 329 2.44 2.37 -35.72
C ARG A 329 1.75 2.61 -34.36
N LYS A 330 2.02 3.78 -33.78
CA LYS A 330 1.17 4.45 -32.79
C LYS A 330 0.19 5.35 -33.57
N LYS A 331 -1.09 4.98 -33.62
CA LYS A 331 -2.26 5.87 -33.82
C LYS A 331 -3.51 5.01 -34.01
N LEU A 332 -4.42 5.06 -33.04
CA LEU A 332 -5.89 5.13 -33.23
C LEU A 332 -6.62 4.92 -31.90
N LEU A 333 -6.43 5.83 -30.94
CA LEU A 333 -7.48 6.22 -30.02
C LEU A 333 -7.26 7.71 -29.75
N GLY A 334 -8.14 8.54 -30.30
CA GLY A 334 -8.12 9.97 -30.08
C GLY A 334 -8.65 10.26 -28.69
N GLU A 335 -7.76 10.64 -27.78
CA GLU A 335 -8.17 11.41 -26.61
C GLU A 335 -8.49 12.83 -27.07
N LYS A 336 -9.69 13.29 -26.74
CA LYS A 336 -10.09 14.68 -26.96
C LYS A 336 -9.32 15.55 -25.95
N PRO A 337 -8.68 16.65 -26.38
CA PRO A 337 -8.08 17.58 -25.43
C PRO A 337 -9.19 18.22 -24.60
N ASN A 338 -9.05 18.16 -23.27
CA ASN A 338 -9.81 19.03 -22.39
C ASN A 338 -9.37 20.48 -22.66
N LYS A 339 -10.33 21.40 -22.72
CA LYS A 339 -10.09 22.82 -22.99
C LYS A 339 -9.05 23.38 -22.03
N LEU A 340 -8.01 23.98 -22.59
CA LEU A 340 -7.05 24.84 -21.89
C LEU A 340 -7.82 25.96 -21.19
N SER A 341 -7.46 26.24 -19.94
CA SER A 341 -8.15 27.24 -19.13
C SER A 341 -7.66 28.67 -19.37
N GLU A 342 -6.49 28.84 -20.00
CA GLU A 342 -5.96 30.12 -20.46
C GLU A 342 -5.62 30.10 -21.97
N GLU A 343 -5.96 31.18 -22.67
CA GLU A 343 -5.82 31.29 -24.13
C GLU A 343 -4.37 31.59 -24.59
N ASN A 344 -3.40 31.75 -23.68
CA ASN A 344 -1.99 31.99 -24.04
C ASN A 344 -1.03 31.77 -22.83
N PRO A 345 -0.59 30.54 -22.52
CA PRO A 345 0.27 30.29 -21.37
C PRO A 345 1.69 30.84 -21.60
N GLU A 346 2.22 31.58 -20.62
CA GLU A 346 3.63 32.01 -20.63
C GLU A 346 4.56 30.81 -20.44
N LYS A 347 5.72 30.85 -21.11
CA LYS A 347 6.71 29.77 -21.04
C LYS A 347 7.37 29.77 -19.65
N ASP A 348 7.48 28.58 -19.05
CA ASP A 348 8.12 28.34 -17.74
C ASP A 348 7.40 28.96 -16.53
N VAL A 349 6.15 29.41 -16.71
CA VAL A 349 5.24 29.80 -15.62
C VAL A 349 4.39 28.60 -15.20
N VAL A 350 4.32 28.34 -13.90
CA VAL A 350 3.52 27.24 -13.31
C VAL A 350 2.17 27.80 -12.86
N TYR A 351 1.10 27.38 -13.51
CA TYR A 351 -0.25 27.76 -13.10
C TYR A 351 -0.81 26.72 -12.12
N LEU A 352 -0.89 27.10 -10.85
CA LEU A 352 -1.45 26.28 -9.77
C LEU A 352 -2.96 26.48 -9.67
N PHE A 353 -3.73 25.48 -10.13
CA PHE A 353 -5.19 25.54 -10.05
C PHE A 353 -5.71 24.99 -8.72
N GLN A 354 -5.97 25.89 -7.78
CA GLN A 354 -6.69 25.62 -6.53
C GLN A 354 -8.02 26.41 -6.40
N LYS A 355 -8.52 27.01 -7.49
CA LYS A 355 -9.47 28.14 -7.45
C LYS A 355 -10.88 27.81 -6.93
N ARG A 356 -11.37 28.67 -6.02
CA ARG A 356 -12.69 28.64 -5.34
C ARG A 356 -13.92 28.83 -6.27
N SER A 357 -13.77 29.33 -7.50
CA SER A 357 -14.90 29.85 -8.30
C SER A 357 -15.56 28.86 -9.25
N SER A 358 -15.04 27.65 -9.39
CA SER A 358 -15.60 26.59 -10.25
C SER A 358 -15.53 25.26 -9.52
N PHE A 359 -16.68 24.79 -9.00
CA PHE A 359 -16.79 23.46 -8.40
C PHE A 359 -16.57 22.32 -9.43
N THR A 360 -16.40 22.65 -10.72
CA THR A 360 -16.35 21.71 -11.85
C THR A 360 -14.99 21.60 -12.52
N ALA A 361 -14.02 22.48 -12.22
CA ALA A 361 -12.67 22.39 -12.79
C ALA A 361 -11.90 21.23 -12.16
N ARG A 362 -11.46 20.30 -13.00
CA ARG A 362 -10.81 19.06 -12.61
C ARG A 362 -9.71 18.73 -13.61
N GLY A 363 -8.60 18.18 -13.11
CA GLY A 363 -7.52 17.70 -13.98
C GLY A 363 -7.96 16.53 -14.85
N SER A 364 -7.07 16.05 -15.72
CA SER A 364 -7.34 14.96 -16.67
C SER A 364 -7.91 13.68 -16.01
N ASN A 365 -7.53 13.41 -14.76
CA ASN A 365 -8.00 12.24 -13.99
C ASN A 365 -9.23 12.55 -13.11
N ASN A 366 -9.91 13.67 -13.34
CA ASN A 366 -11.00 14.18 -12.51
C ASN A 366 -10.60 14.43 -11.04
N GLN A 367 -9.32 14.78 -10.81
CA GLN A 367 -8.70 14.94 -9.49
C GLN A 367 -8.10 16.34 -9.31
N LEU A 368 -7.90 16.72 -8.04
CA LEU A 368 -7.11 17.88 -7.60
C LEU A 368 -5.97 17.37 -6.71
N PRO A 369 -4.81 18.04 -6.67
CA PRO A 369 -4.45 19.21 -7.48
C PRO A 369 -4.15 18.86 -8.95
N PHE A 370 -4.20 19.86 -9.82
CA PHE A 370 -3.60 19.82 -11.15
C PHE A 370 -2.90 21.15 -11.45
N ILE A 371 -1.88 21.12 -12.30
CA ILE A 371 -1.20 22.30 -12.83
C ILE A 371 -1.27 22.27 -14.35
N GLU A 372 -1.11 23.45 -14.96
CA GLU A 372 -0.76 23.55 -16.37
C GLU A 372 0.68 24.07 -16.46
N LEU A 373 1.53 23.36 -17.22
CA LEU A 373 2.93 23.72 -17.42
C LEU A 373 3.32 23.52 -18.87
N ASN A 374 3.65 24.61 -19.57
CA ASN A 374 3.99 24.62 -21.00
C ASN A 374 2.90 23.96 -21.88
N GLY A 375 1.62 24.22 -21.57
CA GLY A 375 0.46 23.68 -22.30
C GLY A 375 0.12 22.21 -21.99
N GLU A 376 0.84 21.56 -21.07
CA GLU A 376 0.55 20.22 -20.57
C GLU A 376 -0.20 20.31 -19.24
N ALA A 377 -1.41 19.72 -19.16
CA ALA A 377 -2.14 19.58 -17.91
C ALA A 377 -1.64 18.35 -17.15
N ILE A 378 -1.08 18.55 -15.96
CA ILE A 378 -0.51 17.51 -15.11
C ILE A 378 -1.37 17.42 -13.85
N SER A 379 -1.92 16.24 -13.58
CA SER A 379 -2.76 15.97 -12.41
C SER A 379 -2.04 15.02 -11.46
N ASP A 380 -2.46 15.02 -10.20
CA ASP A 380 -1.85 14.28 -9.08
C ASP A 380 -0.54 14.91 -8.56
N SER A 381 -0.48 15.14 -7.24
CA SER A 381 0.64 15.85 -6.60
C SER A 381 2.00 15.22 -6.89
N GLN A 382 2.07 13.89 -7.04
CA GLN A 382 3.33 13.18 -7.24
C GLN A 382 3.86 13.40 -8.66
N LEU A 383 2.98 13.26 -9.66
CA LEU A 383 3.33 13.53 -11.05
C LEU A 383 3.65 15.02 -11.26
N ILE A 384 2.91 15.90 -10.58
CA ILE A 384 3.16 17.35 -10.60
C ILE A 384 4.57 17.64 -10.07
N ILE A 385 4.90 17.21 -8.85
CA ILE A 385 6.21 17.48 -8.24
C ILE A 385 7.33 16.90 -9.09
N LYS A 386 7.17 15.66 -9.58
CA LYS A 386 8.16 15.02 -10.46
C LYS A 386 8.40 15.85 -11.73
N ARG A 387 7.33 16.23 -12.44
CA ARG A 387 7.46 16.99 -13.69
C ARG A 387 7.97 18.41 -13.48
N LEU A 388 7.63 19.05 -12.36
CA LEU A 388 8.20 20.34 -11.97
C LEU A 388 9.71 20.22 -11.75
N THR A 389 10.13 19.23 -10.97
CA THR A 389 11.54 18.96 -10.68
C THR A 389 12.33 18.71 -11.96
N GLU A 390 11.80 17.88 -12.86
CA GLU A 390 12.43 17.55 -14.15
C GLU A 390 12.50 18.76 -15.10
N LYS A 391 11.38 19.47 -15.30
CA LYS A 391 11.31 20.57 -16.27
C LYS A 391 12.05 21.82 -15.82
N LEU A 392 12.02 22.13 -14.52
CA LEU A 392 12.65 23.31 -13.93
C LEU A 392 14.05 23.03 -13.38
N GLN A 393 14.53 21.78 -13.48
CA GLN A 393 15.86 21.35 -13.00
C GLN A 393 16.09 21.73 -11.53
N LEU A 394 15.08 21.48 -10.68
CA LEU A 394 15.14 21.82 -9.26
C LEU A 394 16.03 20.81 -8.53
N GLU A 395 17.15 21.26 -7.99
CA GLU A 395 17.91 20.47 -7.02
C GLU A 395 17.20 20.54 -5.66
N THR A 396 16.50 19.46 -5.32
CA THR A 396 15.70 19.38 -4.08
C THR A 396 16.38 18.57 -2.99
N TYR A 397 17.44 17.82 -3.30
CA TYR A 397 18.14 16.95 -2.37
C TYR A 397 19.66 17.01 -2.58
N PRO A 398 20.46 16.74 -1.53
CA PRO A 398 21.93 16.74 -1.63
C PRO A 398 22.51 15.70 -2.59
N ASP A 399 21.85 14.54 -2.70
CA ASP A 399 22.29 13.42 -3.52
C ASP A 399 21.13 12.47 -3.86
N ALA A 400 21.38 11.55 -4.80
CA ALA A 400 20.37 10.61 -5.28
C ALA A 400 19.91 9.58 -4.24
N GLN A 401 20.77 9.14 -3.31
CA GLN A 401 20.34 8.23 -2.24
C GLN A 401 19.41 8.95 -1.27
N THR A 402 19.78 10.17 -0.87
CA THR A 402 18.93 11.01 -0.02
C THR A 402 17.59 11.30 -0.69
N ALA A 403 17.57 11.60 -2.00
CA ALA A 403 16.34 11.78 -2.76
C ALA A 403 15.47 10.51 -2.79
N ALA A 404 16.09 9.33 -2.95
CA ALA A 404 15.37 8.07 -2.97
C ALA A 404 14.78 7.70 -1.60
N ILE A 405 15.48 8.01 -0.50
CA ILE A 405 14.94 7.92 0.87
C ILE A 405 13.77 8.90 1.03
N GLY A 406 13.90 10.14 0.54
CA GLY A 406 12.82 11.13 0.51
C GLY A 406 11.56 10.60 -0.19
N HIS A 407 11.72 9.96 -1.34
CA HIS A 407 10.62 9.32 -2.06
C HIS A 407 9.94 8.21 -1.24
N ALA A 408 10.70 7.40 -0.50
CA ALA A 408 10.11 6.38 0.37
C ALA A 408 9.28 7.00 1.50
N ILE A 409 9.77 8.08 2.11
CA ILE A 409 9.03 8.85 3.13
C ILE A 409 7.78 9.48 2.53
N ASP A 410 7.88 10.07 1.32
CA ASP A 410 6.73 10.62 0.61
C ASP A 410 5.63 9.56 0.40
N ARG A 411 6.00 8.37 -0.07
CA ARG A 411 5.04 7.27 -0.31
C ARG A 411 4.42 6.73 0.98
N MET A 412 5.19 6.67 2.07
CA MET A 412 4.64 6.38 3.40
C MET A 412 3.58 7.41 3.78
N ILE A 413 3.89 8.70 3.63
CA ILE A 413 3.02 9.79 4.08
C ILE A 413 1.75 9.90 3.21
N ASP A 414 1.89 9.89 1.89
CA ASP A 414 0.78 10.06 0.94
C ASP A 414 -0.20 8.88 0.96
N ASN A 415 0.26 7.70 1.35
CA ASN A 415 -0.57 6.50 1.36
C ASN A 415 -0.96 6.07 2.78
N HIS A 416 0.02 5.66 3.58
CA HIS A 416 -0.24 5.07 4.90
C HIS A 416 -0.66 6.13 5.91
N THR A 417 0.18 7.14 6.15
CA THR A 417 -0.07 8.18 7.15
C THR A 417 -1.29 9.04 6.79
N PHE A 418 -1.52 9.31 5.50
CA PHE A 418 -2.72 10.00 5.04
C PHE A 418 -4.01 9.29 5.44
N ASN A 419 -4.12 7.98 5.18
CA ASN A 419 -5.32 7.22 5.55
C ASN A 419 -5.51 7.14 7.07
N LEU A 420 -4.41 7.09 7.84
CA LEU A 420 -4.45 7.16 9.30
C LEU A 420 -4.93 8.53 9.82
N ASN A 421 -4.45 9.62 9.21
CA ASN A 421 -4.92 10.98 9.48
C ASN A 421 -6.40 11.16 9.15
N VAL A 422 -6.88 10.56 8.05
CA VAL A 422 -8.31 10.53 7.70
C VAL A 422 -9.10 9.78 8.77
N HIS A 423 -8.61 8.62 9.22
CA HIS A 423 -9.25 7.83 10.27
C HIS A 423 -9.40 8.64 11.57
N ALA A 424 -8.33 9.32 12.01
CA ALA A 424 -8.32 10.14 13.21
C ALA A 424 -9.34 11.30 13.20
N LYS A 425 -9.86 11.68 12.02
CA LYS A 425 -10.85 12.75 11.85
C LYS A 425 -12.29 12.25 11.75
N LEU A 426 -12.53 10.94 11.63
CA LEU A 426 -13.86 10.39 11.33
C LEU A 426 -14.96 10.84 12.29
N ASP A 427 -14.65 10.92 13.59
CA ASP A 427 -15.61 11.33 14.63
C ASP A 427 -15.87 12.84 14.67
N LYS A 428 -15.04 13.63 14.01
CA LYS A 428 -15.16 15.09 13.95
C LYS A 428 -15.72 15.60 12.63
N LEU A 429 -16.06 14.72 11.68
CA LEU A 429 -16.60 15.12 10.37
C LEU A 429 -17.86 15.98 10.47
N GLY A 430 -18.78 15.68 11.40
CA GLY A 430 -19.97 16.50 11.61
C GLY A 430 -19.62 17.92 12.07
N ALA A 431 -18.66 18.06 12.99
CA ALA A 431 -18.17 19.36 13.44
C ALA A 431 -17.42 20.12 12.33
N MET A 432 -16.65 19.40 11.51
CA MET A 432 -15.96 20.00 10.36
C MET A 432 -16.96 20.51 9.31
N ILE A 433 -17.99 19.73 8.98
CA ILE A 433 -19.07 20.15 8.06
C ILE A 433 -19.80 21.37 8.64
N TRP A 434 -20.03 21.40 9.95
CA TRP A 434 -20.64 22.53 10.64
C TRP A 434 -19.80 23.82 10.49
N SER A 435 -18.47 23.71 10.57
CA SER A 435 -17.58 24.87 10.43
C SER A 435 -17.38 25.37 8.99
N MET A 436 -17.85 24.64 7.98
CA MET A 436 -17.67 25.05 6.58
C MET A 436 -18.68 26.16 6.20
N PRO A 437 -18.25 27.15 5.40
CA PRO A 437 -19.18 28.12 4.81
C PRO A 437 -20.22 27.38 3.96
N SER A 438 -21.46 27.34 4.42
CA SER A 438 -22.54 26.62 3.73
C SER A 438 -23.59 27.58 3.20
N LYS A 439 -24.14 27.28 2.02
CA LYS A 439 -25.34 27.96 1.48
C LYS A 439 -26.64 27.40 2.09
N VAL A 440 -26.52 26.55 3.11
CA VAL A 440 -27.65 25.87 3.74
C VAL A 440 -28.27 26.83 4.77
N PRO A 441 -29.61 26.99 4.81
CA PRO A 441 -30.26 27.79 5.83
C PRO A 441 -29.87 27.33 7.25
N SER A 442 -29.59 28.28 8.14
CA SER A 442 -29.00 28.01 9.47
C SER A 442 -29.79 27.00 10.32
N PHE A 443 -31.12 26.93 10.14
CA PHE A 443 -31.98 25.99 10.86
C PHE A 443 -31.82 24.53 10.38
N LEU A 444 -31.32 24.29 9.16
CA LEU A 444 -31.05 22.96 8.61
C LEU A 444 -29.62 22.50 8.86
N THR A 445 -28.70 23.40 9.20
CA THR A 445 -27.29 23.10 9.45
C THR A 445 -27.08 21.96 10.45
N PRO A 446 -27.82 21.84 11.59
CA PRO A 446 -27.62 20.73 12.53
C PRO A 446 -27.94 19.37 11.91
N VAL A 447 -29.02 19.31 11.15
CA VAL A 447 -29.47 18.09 10.50
C VAL A 447 -28.51 17.70 9.38
N VAL A 448 -28.08 18.67 8.56
CA VAL A 448 -27.13 18.44 7.47
C VAL A 448 -25.76 18.02 8.01
N ALA A 449 -25.26 18.66 9.06
CA ALA A 449 -23.99 18.29 9.69
C ALA A 449 -24.04 16.87 10.27
N TYR A 450 -25.13 16.51 10.95
CA TYR A 450 -25.29 15.17 11.53
C TYR A 450 -25.43 14.07 10.46
N VAL A 451 -26.36 14.24 9.50
CA VAL A 451 -26.64 13.25 8.45
C VAL A 451 -25.46 13.17 7.47
N GLY A 452 -24.97 14.31 7.01
CA GLY A 452 -23.80 14.40 6.13
C GLY A 452 -22.56 13.82 6.77
N GLY A 453 -22.33 14.11 8.06
CA GLY A 453 -21.24 13.54 8.85
C GLY A 453 -21.30 12.01 8.91
N LYS A 454 -22.47 11.42 9.19
CA LYS A 454 -22.62 9.94 9.21
C LYS A 454 -22.37 9.29 7.85
N ILE A 455 -22.93 9.86 6.78
CA ILE A 455 -22.73 9.32 5.42
C ILE A 455 -21.26 9.41 5.00
N MET A 456 -20.62 10.55 5.27
CA MET A 456 -19.21 10.77 4.95
C MET A 456 -18.30 9.88 5.78
N LYS A 457 -18.60 9.70 7.08
CA LYS A 457 -17.87 8.79 7.97
C LYS A 457 -17.83 7.37 7.39
N GLY A 458 -18.99 6.79 7.07
CA GLY A 458 -19.03 5.41 6.52
C GLY A 458 -18.29 5.26 5.18
N LYS A 459 -18.31 6.29 4.32
CA LYS A 459 -17.55 6.28 3.05
C LYS A 459 -16.03 6.34 3.29
N LEU A 460 -15.58 7.26 4.15
CA LEU A 460 -14.17 7.44 4.44
C LEU A 460 -13.60 6.25 5.23
N GLU A 461 -14.35 5.70 6.18
CA GLU A 461 -13.98 4.49 6.92
C GLU A 461 -13.77 3.30 5.97
N ASN A 462 -14.69 3.07 5.02
CA ASN A 462 -14.54 2.01 4.02
C ASN A 462 -13.34 2.25 3.09
N ARG A 463 -13.07 3.51 2.73
CA ARG A 463 -11.87 3.89 1.96
C ARG A 463 -10.60 3.52 2.73
N VAL A 464 -10.48 3.96 3.98
CA VAL A 464 -9.33 3.66 4.85
C VAL A 464 -9.13 2.15 4.96
N LYS A 465 -10.20 1.39 5.26
CA LYS A 465 -10.18 -0.07 5.36
C LYS A 465 -9.71 -0.76 4.08
N THR A 466 -10.11 -0.24 2.93
CA THR A 466 -9.73 -0.79 1.62
C THR A 466 -8.27 -0.48 1.28
N SER A 467 -7.78 0.70 1.66
CA SER A 467 -6.44 1.17 1.36
C SER A 467 -5.36 0.52 2.22
N ILE A 468 -5.50 0.62 3.54
CA ILE A 468 -4.44 0.23 4.48
C ILE A 468 -4.79 -0.98 5.35
N GLY A 469 -6.03 -1.48 5.27
CA GLY A 469 -6.50 -2.60 6.09
C GLY A 469 -7.47 -2.17 7.18
N SER A 470 -8.13 -3.15 7.79
CA SER A 470 -9.12 -2.94 8.86
C SER A 470 -8.48 -3.18 10.22
N PHE A 471 -8.58 -2.21 11.10
CA PHE A 471 -7.99 -2.27 12.44
C PHE A 471 -9.01 -1.81 13.49
N THR A 472 -8.69 -2.07 14.75
CA THR A 472 -9.38 -1.42 15.87
C THR A 472 -8.96 0.05 15.97
N ASP A 473 -9.77 0.89 16.62
CA ASP A 473 -9.45 2.32 16.79
C ASP A 473 -8.10 2.53 17.50
N GLU A 474 -7.79 1.72 18.51
CA GLU A 474 -6.50 1.78 19.21
C GLU A 474 -5.34 1.35 18.32
N GLN A 475 -5.52 0.33 17.47
CA GLN A 475 -4.49 -0.03 16.49
C GLN A 475 -4.29 1.08 15.44
N TYR A 476 -5.35 1.74 14.97
CA TYR A 476 -5.22 2.90 14.09
C TYR A 476 -4.43 4.04 14.76
N LYS A 477 -4.72 4.33 16.03
CA LYS A 477 -3.98 5.32 16.82
C LYS A 477 -2.52 4.94 17.01
N ASP A 478 -2.23 3.67 17.33
CA ASP A 478 -0.87 3.16 17.51
C ASP A 478 -0.06 3.22 16.21
N LEU A 479 -0.68 2.90 15.07
CA LEU A 479 -0.05 2.99 13.76
C LEU A 479 0.26 4.46 13.41
N LEU A 480 -0.67 5.38 13.67
CA LEU A 480 -0.47 6.81 13.42
C LEU A 480 0.63 7.40 14.31
N ARG A 481 0.59 7.09 15.60
CA ARG A 481 1.63 7.47 16.56
C ARG A 481 2.99 6.95 16.11
N ASN A 482 3.06 5.68 15.69
CA ASN A 482 4.29 5.09 15.19
C ASN A 482 4.83 5.82 13.96
N ASP A 483 3.99 6.12 12.95
CA ASP A 483 4.42 6.88 11.77
C ASP A 483 5.01 8.24 12.15
N TYR A 484 4.36 8.98 13.06
CA TYR A 484 4.86 10.27 13.53
C TYR A 484 6.17 10.14 14.31
N LEU A 485 6.29 9.11 15.15
CA LEU A 485 7.55 8.80 15.84
C LEU A 485 8.68 8.46 14.88
N GLN A 486 8.42 7.72 13.80
CA GLN A 486 9.44 7.44 12.79
C GLN A 486 9.85 8.73 12.05
N LEU A 487 8.92 9.63 11.74
CA LEU A 487 9.25 10.95 11.18
C LEU A 487 10.11 11.79 12.13
N GLN A 488 9.75 11.85 13.42
CA GLN A 488 10.56 12.53 14.43
C GLN A 488 11.94 11.89 14.58
N THR A 489 12.00 10.55 14.51
CA THR A 489 13.27 9.84 14.54
C THR A 489 14.12 10.23 13.33
N ILE A 490 13.59 10.20 12.11
CA ILE A 490 14.31 10.63 10.88
C ILE A 490 14.79 12.08 10.99
N LEU A 491 13.96 12.97 11.54
CA LEU A 491 14.31 14.37 11.81
C LEU A 491 15.52 14.44 12.76
N GLY A 492 15.48 13.72 13.88
CA GLY A 492 16.52 13.76 14.90
C GLY A 492 16.81 15.20 15.33
N THR A 493 18.07 15.63 15.26
CA THR A 493 18.49 16.99 15.58
C THR A 493 18.55 17.92 14.37
N LYS A 494 18.11 17.46 13.18
CA LYS A 494 18.22 18.22 11.94
C LYS A 494 17.17 19.32 11.88
N LYS A 495 17.44 20.37 11.09
CA LYS A 495 16.49 21.46 10.90
C LYS A 495 15.29 21.04 10.04
N TYR A 496 15.54 20.28 8.98
CA TYR A 496 14.54 19.64 8.12
C TYR A 496 14.88 18.16 7.95
N LEU A 497 13.97 17.36 7.35
CA LEU A 497 14.08 15.90 7.41
C LEU A 497 15.37 15.36 6.78
N LEU A 498 15.70 15.85 5.59
CA LEU A 498 16.75 15.26 4.75
C LEU A 498 17.80 16.26 4.24
N ALA A 499 17.68 17.55 4.55
CA ALA A 499 18.64 18.58 4.17
C ALA A 499 18.60 19.79 5.13
N ASP A 500 19.49 20.76 4.91
CA ASP A 500 19.54 22.02 5.68
C ASP A 500 18.48 23.05 5.24
N THR A 501 17.85 22.83 4.09
CA THR A 501 16.73 23.60 3.53
C THR A 501 15.54 22.68 3.27
N PRO A 502 14.29 23.20 3.24
CA PRO A 502 13.12 22.38 2.93
C PRO A 502 13.27 21.70 1.56
N THR A 503 12.94 20.42 1.54
CA THR A 503 12.94 19.56 0.34
C THR A 503 11.51 19.16 -0.02
N ALA A 504 11.32 18.38 -1.09
CA ALA A 504 9.99 17.91 -1.49
C ALA A 504 9.29 17.14 -0.36
N VAL A 505 10.02 16.34 0.43
CA VAL A 505 9.42 15.59 1.54
C VAL A 505 8.91 16.50 2.65
N ASP A 506 9.59 17.62 2.93
CA ASP A 506 9.12 18.58 3.92
C ASP A 506 7.79 19.23 3.50
N CYS A 507 7.63 19.48 2.19
CA CYS A 507 6.37 19.94 1.61
C CYS A 507 5.26 18.89 1.75
N THR A 508 5.56 17.61 1.51
CA THR A 508 4.60 16.49 1.69
C THR A 508 4.16 16.38 3.14
N VAL A 509 5.11 16.44 4.08
CA VAL A 509 4.82 16.36 5.52
C VAL A 509 3.95 17.52 5.96
N LEU A 510 4.30 18.75 5.58
CA LEU A 510 3.49 19.93 5.86
C LEU A 510 2.09 19.82 5.21
N GLY A 511 2.01 19.31 3.98
CA GLY A 511 0.76 19.12 3.26
C GLY A 511 -0.18 18.14 3.95
N GLN A 512 0.33 17.03 4.50
CA GLN A 512 -0.51 16.03 5.17
C GLN A 512 -0.71 16.32 6.66
N LEU A 513 0.36 16.47 7.43
CA LEU A 513 0.30 16.69 8.88
C LEU A 513 -0.16 18.11 9.20
N GLY A 514 0.34 19.12 8.47
CA GLY A 514 -0.09 20.50 8.63
C GLY A 514 -1.57 20.70 8.34
N VAL A 515 -2.12 20.08 7.28
CA VAL A 515 -3.57 20.10 7.04
C VAL A 515 -4.33 19.31 8.12
N ALA A 516 -3.74 18.23 8.65
CA ALA A 516 -4.37 17.49 9.75
C ALA A 516 -4.43 18.25 11.08
N TYR A 517 -3.47 19.12 11.32
CA TYR A 517 -3.31 19.85 12.56
C TYR A 517 -3.87 21.29 12.50
N TYR A 518 -3.61 22.05 11.43
CA TYR A 518 -3.97 23.46 11.34
C TYR A 518 -5.34 23.75 10.70
N ALA A 519 -5.89 22.85 9.88
CA ALA A 519 -7.02 23.21 9.01
C ALA A 519 -8.33 23.49 9.76
N VAL A 520 -8.58 22.83 10.90
CA VAL A 520 -9.80 23.03 11.70
C VAL A 520 -9.47 23.02 13.20
N PRO A 521 -8.87 24.11 13.74
CA PRO A 521 -8.41 24.16 15.14
C PRO A 521 -9.53 23.97 16.15
N SER A 522 -10.77 24.32 15.77
CA SER A 522 -11.97 24.15 16.60
C SER A 522 -12.41 22.69 16.75
N ALA A 523 -11.92 21.78 15.91
CA ALA A 523 -12.27 20.36 15.89
C ALA A 523 -11.05 19.49 16.19
N ARG A 524 -10.54 19.58 17.43
CA ARG A 524 -9.39 18.79 17.89
C ARG A 524 -9.64 17.28 17.75
N THR A 525 -8.60 16.57 17.33
CA THR A 525 -8.58 15.11 17.06
C THR A 525 -7.37 14.49 17.75
N TYR A 526 -7.23 13.17 17.66
CA TYR A 526 -6.04 12.45 18.12
C TYR A 526 -4.73 12.97 17.50
N VAL A 527 -4.76 13.53 16.28
CA VAL A 527 -3.58 14.19 15.67
C VAL A 527 -3.10 15.36 16.54
N HIS A 528 -4.04 16.15 17.08
CA HIS A 528 -3.69 17.28 17.95
C HIS A 528 -3.19 16.80 19.31
N GLU A 529 -3.83 15.77 19.88
CA GLU A 529 -3.36 15.14 21.12
C GLU A 529 -1.93 14.60 20.99
N LEU A 530 -1.61 13.99 19.84
CA LEU A 530 -0.26 13.51 19.54
C LEU A 530 0.74 14.64 19.37
N LEU A 531 0.49 15.60 18.47
CA LEU A 531 1.46 16.67 18.17
C LEU A 531 1.66 17.64 19.34
N ASP A 532 0.66 17.82 20.20
CA ASP A 532 0.78 18.64 21.40
C ASP A 532 1.39 17.90 22.60
N SER A 533 1.69 16.59 22.45
CA SER A 533 2.32 15.80 23.51
C SER A 533 3.81 16.07 23.60
N ASP A 534 4.38 15.89 24.80
CA ASP A 534 5.83 15.96 25.03
C ASP A 534 6.61 14.95 24.18
N GLU A 535 5.99 13.82 23.83
CA GLU A 535 6.62 12.78 23.02
C GLU A 535 6.92 13.24 21.59
N LEU A 536 6.06 14.06 20.99
CA LEU A 536 6.18 14.51 19.59
C LEU A 536 6.48 16.00 19.46
N LYS A 537 7.04 16.59 20.53
CA LYS A 537 7.36 18.01 20.60
C LYS A 537 8.29 18.44 19.45
N ASP A 538 9.35 17.68 19.19
CA ASP A 538 10.33 18.04 18.15
C ASP A 538 9.70 18.01 16.75
N LEU A 539 8.80 17.06 16.49
CA LEU A 539 8.04 17.00 15.24
C LEU A 539 7.09 18.20 15.10
N ASN A 540 6.43 18.63 16.17
CA ASN A 540 5.54 19.80 16.15
C ASN A 540 6.32 21.10 15.95
N GLU A 541 7.47 21.27 16.62
CA GLU A 541 8.38 22.40 16.41
C GLU A 541 8.91 22.42 14.96
N TYR A 542 9.25 21.27 14.41
CA TYR A 542 9.59 21.12 12.99
C TYR A 542 8.42 21.53 12.08
N LEU A 543 7.20 21.07 12.32
CA LEU A 543 6.03 21.43 11.50
C LEU A 543 5.78 22.94 11.51
N THR A 544 5.92 23.58 12.67
CA THR A 544 5.79 25.02 12.83
C THR A 544 6.87 25.76 12.04
N ARG A 545 8.14 25.36 12.21
CA ARG A 545 9.28 25.93 11.49
C ARG A 545 9.16 25.79 9.98
N THR A 546 8.74 24.61 9.51
CA THR A 546 8.56 24.32 8.08
C THR A 546 7.42 25.15 7.48
N ARG A 547 6.29 25.29 8.20
CA ARG A 547 5.19 26.18 7.81
C ARG A 547 5.68 27.62 7.65
N ASP A 548 6.36 28.15 8.66
CA ASP A 548 6.80 29.55 8.67
C ASP A 548 7.85 29.82 7.60
N THR A 549 8.70 28.84 7.29
CA THR A 549 9.70 28.95 6.23
C THR A 549 9.08 28.93 4.83
N ILE A 550 8.09 28.05 4.59
CA ILE A 550 7.51 27.87 3.25
C ILE A 550 6.46 28.94 2.94
N TYR A 551 5.62 29.28 3.91
CA TYR A 551 4.45 30.14 3.69
C TYR A 551 4.50 31.48 4.44
N GLY A 552 5.32 31.60 5.50
CA GLY A 552 5.28 32.77 6.39
C GLY A 552 3.85 33.08 6.86
N ASP A 553 3.47 34.35 6.79
CA ASP A 553 2.14 34.84 7.20
C ASP A 553 1.01 34.40 6.23
N GLU A 554 1.33 34.02 4.99
CA GLU A 554 0.35 33.63 3.96
C GLU A 554 -0.31 32.27 4.24
N PHE A 555 0.21 31.51 5.20
CA PHE A 555 -0.37 30.21 5.53
C PHE A 555 -1.81 30.34 6.03
N PHE A 556 -2.09 31.37 6.84
CA PHE A 556 -3.41 31.61 7.43
C PHE A 556 -4.21 32.71 6.74
N ASP A 557 -3.59 33.44 5.80
CA ASP A 557 -4.26 34.47 5.02
C ASP A 557 -4.46 34.04 3.55
N PRO A 558 -5.66 33.55 3.19
CA PRO A 558 -5.98 33.20 1.82
C PRO A 558 -5.95 34.39 0.85
N GLU A 559 -6.13 35.62 1.34
CA GLU A 559 -6.15 36.84 0.51
C GLU A 559 -4.73 37.35 0.22
N ALA A 560 -3.73 36.94 1.02
CA ALA A 560 -2.33 37.25 0.79
C ALA A 560 -1.71 36.43 -0.36
N ARG A 561 -2.30 35.29 -0.74
CA ARG A 561 -1.80 34.39 -1.79
C ARG A 561 -2.18 34.92 -3.18
N LYS A 562 -1.22 35.51 -3.91
CA LYS A 562 -1.37 35.94 -5.31
C LYS A 562 -0.84 34.93 -6.31
#